data_AF-A0A0K8R5E3-F1
#
_entry.id   AF-A0A0K8R5E3-F1
#
_cell.length_a   1.000
_cell.length_b   1.000
_cell.length_c   1.000
_cell.angle_alpha   90.00
_cell.angle_beta   90.00
_cell.angle_gamma   90.00
#
_symmetry.space_group_name_H-M   'P 1'
#
loop_
_entity.id
_entity.type
_entity.pdbx_description
1 polymer ?
#
loop_
_entity_poly.entity_id
_entity_poly.type
_entity_poly.pdbx_seq_one_letter_code
_entity_poly.pdbx_strand_id
1 'polypeptide(L)'
;MEDEAAVIYGLELQARSLAALTAETDIVCFLVGTQSLKSENQIHVLVYNEETNSLNKAVYLHGAGEVWHLGCSPTDKTLFSSCYKHST
;
A
#
# COMPACT_ATOMS: atom_id res chain seq x y z
N MET A 1 9.16 -23.03 19.86
CA MET A 1 8.29 -22.13 19.07
C MET A 1 8.67 -22.45 17.64
N GLU A 2 7.74 -22.96 16.84
CA GLU A 2 8.00 -23.07 15.40
C GLU A 2 8.18 -21.65 14.87
N ASP A 3 9.29 -21.39 14.18
CA ASP A 3 9.53 -20.11 13.51
C ASP A 3 8.48 -19.97 12.42
N GLU A 4 7.45 -19.17 12.70
CA GLU A 4 6.42 -18.85 11.73
C GLU A 4 7.07 -18.15 10.53
N ALA A 5 6.84 -18.70 9.33
CA ALA A 5 7.48 -18.19 8.12
C ALA A 5 7.03 -16.74 7.85
N ALA A 6 7.98 -15.89 7.44
CA ALA A 6 7.69 -14.51 7.08
C ALA A 6 6.74 -14.46 5.86
N VAL A 7 5.74 -13.59 5.92
CA VAL A 7 4.86 -13.32 4.78
C VAL A 7 5.54 -12.35 3.82
N ILE A 8 5.67 -12.77 2.57
CA ILE A 8 6.34 -11.99 1.52
C ILE A 8 5.29 -11.57 0.49
N TYR A 9 5.25 -10.26 0.22
CA TYR A 9 4.47 -9.69 -0.86
C TYR A 9 5.39 -9.01 -1.88
N GLY A 10 5.39 -9.54 -3.11
CA GLY A 10 6.15 -8.99 -4.23
C GLY A 10 5.38 -7.92 -4.98
N LEU A 11 6.08 -6.88 -5.40
CA LEU A 11 5.55 -5.82 -6.26
C LEU A 11 6.15 -5.93 -7.67
N GLU A 12 5.33 -5.65 -8.67
CA GLU A 12 5.77 -5.49 -10.06
C GLU A 12 6.48 -4.14 -10.24
N LEU A 13 5.91 -3.11 -9.59
CA LEU A 13 6.38 -1.74 -9.38
C LEU A 13 7.60 -1.66 -8.45
N GLN A 14 8.55 -0.73 -8.66
CA GLN A 14 9.41 -0.32 -7.55
C GLN A 14 8.55 0.35 -6.48
N ALA A 15 8.64 -0.12 -5.22
CA ALA A 15 7.98 0.52 -4.09
C ALA A 15 8.63 1.88 -3.79
N ARG A 16 7.82 2.87 -3.40
CA ARG A 16 8.31 4.21 -3.06
C ARG A 16 7.77 4.74 -1.76
N SER A 17 6.46 4.61 -1.53
CA SER A 17 5.80 5.11 -0.33
C SER A 17 5.05 3.99 0.39
N LEU A 18 4.97 4.10 1.70
CA LEU A 18 4.30 3.16 2.59
C LEU A 18 3.56 3.97 3.66
N ALA A 19 2.30 3.63 3.93
CA ALA A 19 1.51 4.28 4.97
C ALA A 19 0.60 3.28 5.68
N ALA A 20 0.54 3.32 7.02
CA ALA A 20 -0.45 2.56 7.77
C ALA A 20 -1.85 3.16 7.58
N LEU A 21 -2.88 2.31 7.54
CA LEU A 21 -4.27 2.74 7.56
C LEU A 21 -4.69 3.00 9.01
N THR A 22 -4.37 4.17 9.53
CA THR A 22 -4.46 4.50 10.96
C THR A 22 -5.87 4.46 11.55
N ALA A 23 -6.90 4.67 10.74
CA ALA A 23 -8.30 4.55 11.16
C ALA A 23 -8.79 3.08 11.28
N GLU A 24 -7.99 2.11 10.83
CA GLU A 24 -8.26 0.68 11.00
C GLU A 24 -7.42 0.16 12.15
N THR A 25 -8.07 -0.10 13.29
CA THR A 25 -7.40 -0.49 14.55
C THR A 25 -7.49 -1.98 14.85
N ASP A 26 -8.39 -2.69 14.17
CA ASP A 26 -8.71 -4.07 14.49
C ASP A 26 -7.88 -5.07 13.67
N ILE A 27 -7.36 -4.61 12.53
CA ILE A 27 -6.56 -5.42 11.60
C ILE A 27 -5.33 -4.64 11.12
N VAL A 28 -4.27 -5.37 10.78
CA VAL A 28 -3.07 -4.78 10.18
C VAL A 28 -3.35 -4.47 8.70
N CYS A 29 -3.53 -3.18 8.40
CA CYS A 29 -3.74 -2.69 7.04
C CYS A 29 -2.79 -1.53 6.70
N PHE A 30 -2.19 -1.58 5.51
CA PHE A 30 -1.28 -0.56 5.02
C PHE A 30 -1.34 -0.40 3.51
N LEU A 31 -0.95 0.78 3.04
CA LEU A 31 -0.90 1.14 1.63
C LEU A 31 0.54 1.19 1.15
N VAL A 32 0.77 0.73 -0.08
CA VAL A 32 2.06 0.83 -0.78
C VAL A 32 1.87 1.57 -2.09
N GLY A 33 2.62 2.65 -2.29
CA GLY A 33 2.66 3.40 -3.54
C GLY A 33 3.89 3.04 -4.36
N THR A 34 3.72 2.89 -5.68
CA THR A 34 4.81 2.56 -6.60
C THR A 34 5.43 3.79 -7.27
N GLN A 35 6.60 3.57 -7.87
CA GLN A 35 7.30 4.52 -8.71
C GLN A 35 7.76 3.87 -10.02
N SER A 36 7.28 4.43 -11.13
CA SER A 36 7.68 4.08 -12.49
C SER A 36 7.53 5.31 -13.39
N LEU A 37 8.50 5.50 -14.28
CA LEU A 37 8.46 6.47 -15.37
C LEU A 37 7.96 5.87 -16.70
N LYS A 38 7.78 4.54 -16.75
CA LYS A 38 7.49 3.78 -17.98
C LYS A 38 6.11 3.12 -17.98
N SER A 39 5.52 2.97 -16.81
CA SER A 39 4.25 2.29 -16.61
C SER A 39 3.37 3.12 -15.69
N GLU A 40 2.05 2.93 -15.79
CA GLU A 40 1.11 3.52 -14.84
C GLU A 40 1.43 3.03 -13.41
N ASN A 41 1.50 3.97 -12.47
CA ASN A 41 1.78 3.65 -11.08
C ASN A 41 0.55 3.06 -10.40
N GLN A 42 0.76 2.45 -9.24
CA GLN A 42 -0.26 1.73 -8.50
C GLN A 42 -0.19 2.09 -7.02
N ILE A 43 -1.34 2.01 -6.37
CA ILE A 43 -1.48 1.99 -4.93
C ILE A 43 -2.06 0.63 -4.54
N HIS A 44 -1.30 -0.14 -3.77
CA HIS A 44 -1.73 -1.41 -3.21
C HIS A 44 -2.26 -1.16 -1.80
N VAL A 45 -3.47 -1.62 -1.51
CA VAL A 45 -3.97 -1.75 -0.14
C VAL A 45 -3.76 -3.19 0.28
N LEU A 46 -3.01 -3.39 1.36
CA LEU A 46 -2.64 -4.69 1.87
C LEU A 46 -3.29 -4.90 3.24
N VAL A 47 -3.93 -6.05 3.40
CA VAL A 47 -4.59 -6.46 4.65
C VAL A 47 -3.94 -7.76 5.08
N TYR A 48 -3.23 -7.72 6.20
CA TYR A 48 -2.63 -8.91 6.80
C TYR A 48 -3.66 -9.65 7.64
N ASN A 49 -3.74 -10.95 7.43
CA ASN A 49 -4.58 -11.87 8.19
C ASN A 49 -3.67 -12.75 9.05
N GLU A 50 -3.68 -12.48 10.35
CA GLU A 50 -2.87 -13.19 11.35
C GLU A 50 -3.25 -14.68 11.48
N GLU A 51 -4.54 -15.03 11.33
CA GLU A 51 -5.01 -16.41 11.47
C GLU A 51 -4.49 -17.35 10.37
N THR A 52 -4.39 -16.83 9.15
CA THR A 52 -3.98 -17.58 7.95
C THR A 52 -2.54 -17.29 7.54
N ASN A 53 -1.85 -16.41 8.27
CA ASN A 53 -0.54 -15.88 7.93
C ASN A 53 -0.43 -15.45 6.45
N SER A 54 -1.38 -14.65 5.98
CA SER A 54 -1.53 -14.28 4.56
C SER A 54 -1.84 -12.80 4.34
N LEU A 55 -1.56 -12.29 3.14
CA LEU A 55 -1.86 -10.92 2.73
C LEU A 55 -2.95 -10.92 1.66
N ASN A 56 -4.06 -10.24 1.95
CA ASN A 56 -5.05 -9.84 0.95
C ASN A 56 -4.66 -8.51 0.32
N LYS A 57 -5.01 -8.31 -0.95
CA LYS A 57 -4.65 -7.10 -1.70
C LYS A 57 -5.82 -6.52 -2.49
N ALA A 58 -5.87 -5.20 -2.54
CA ALA A 58 -6.57 -4.44 -3.56
C ALA A 58 -5.59 -3.50 -4.26
N VAL A 59 -5.75 -3.28 -5.57
CA VAL A 59 -4.83 -2.46 -6.38
C VAL A 59 -5.60 -1.39 -7.10
N TYR A 60 -5.16 -0.14 -6.94
CA TYR A 60 -5.72 1.03 -7.59
C TYR A 60 -4.70 1.64 -8.53
N LEU A 61 -5.12 1.97 -9.75
CA LEU A 61 -4.28 2.67 -10.72
C LEU A 61 -4.07 4.13 -10.29
N HIS A 62 -2.84 4.62 -10.47
CA HIS A 62 -2.42 5.98 -10.18
C HIS A 62 -1.81 6.59 -11.45
N GLY A 63 -2.68 7.07 -12.33
CA GLY A 63 -2.29 7.66 -13.61
C GLY A 63 -1.69 9.07 -13.52
N ALA A 64 -1.68 9.68 -12.33
CA ALA A 64 -1.22 11.06 -12.18
C ALA A 64 0.32 11.18 -12.14
N GLY A 65 1.03 10.13 -11.69
CA GLY A 65 2.48 10.08 -11.70
C GLY A 65 3.07 9.14 -10.64
N GLU A 66 4.32 9.37 -10.26
CA GLU A 66 4.99 8.58 -9.23
C GLU A 66 4.38 8.88 -7.85
N VAL A 67 4.16 7.87 -7.00
CA VAL A 67 3.54 8.05 -5.68
C VAL A 67 4.59 8.38 -4.62
N TRP A 68 4.81 9.67 -4.39
CA TRP A 68 5.87 10.17 -3.51
C TRP A 68 5.51 10.11 -2.02
N HIS A 69 4.24 10.30 -1.70
CA HIS A 69 3.75 10.22 -0.33
C HIS A 69 2.32 9.68 -0.30
N LEU A 70 1.99 8.97 0.77
CA LEU A 70 0.66 8.50 1.09
C LEU A 70 0.31 8.92 2.51
N GLY A 71 -0.89 9.45 2.70
CA GLY A 71 -1.43 9.79 4.01
C GLY A 71 -2.83 9.24 4.16
N CYS A 72 -3.07 8.46 5.22
CA CYS A 72 -4.39 7.94 5.53
C CYS A 72 -5.12 8.84 6.51
N SER A 73 -6.44 8.93 6.37
CA SER A 73 -7.26 9.63 7.36
C SER A 73 -7.17 8.91 8.72
N PRO A 74 -7.02 9.64 9.82
CA PRO A 74 -6.98 9.05 11.17
C PRO A 74 -8.36 8.63 11.69
N THR A 75 -9.45 9.05 11.03
CA THR A 75 -10.82 8.83 11.50
C THR A 75 -11.72 8.12 10.49
N ASP A 76 -11.29 8.00 9.23
CA ASP A 76 -12.07 7.37 8.18
C ASP A 76 -11.20 6.43 7.34
N LYS A 77 -11.38 5.12 7.52
CA LYS A 77 -10.60 4.09 6.83
C LYS A 77 -10.82 4.00 5.33
N THR A 78 -11.81 4.72 4.80
CA THR A 78 -12.09 4.77 3.36
C THR A 78 -11.36 5.91 2.64
N LEU A 79 -10.72 6.81 3.41
CA LEU A 79 -10.09 8.00 2.88
C LEU A 79 -8.56 7.93 3.04
N PHE A 80 -7.88 8.13 1.91
CA PHE A 80 -6.44 8.38 1.87
C PHE A 80 -6.14 9.48 0.86
N SER A 81 -4.93 10.02 0.94
CA SER A 81 -4.39 11.04 0.06
C SER A 81 -3.05 10.58 -0.50
N SER A 82 -2.74 11.03 -1.71
CA SER A 82 -1.43 10.82 -2.33
C SER A 82 -0.83 12.14 -2.79
N CYS A 83 0.46 12.31 -2.57
CA CYS A 83 1.25 13.34 -3.23
C CYS A 83 2.03 12.68 -4.36
N TYR A 84 1.96 13.24 -5.56
CA TYR A 84 2.59 12.66 -6.73
C TYR A 84 3.48 13.64 -7.46
N LYS A 85 4.47 13.09 -8.16
CA LYS A 85 5.27 13.84 -9.11
C LYS A 85 4.86 13.43 -10.51
N HIS A 86 4.45 14.43 -11.28
CA HIS A 86 4.18 14.25 -12.70
C HIS A 86 5.50 14.19 -13.47
N SER A 87 5.59 13.26 -14.41
CA SER A 87 6.72 13.14 -15.33
C SER A 87 6.44 14.04 -16.53
N THR A 88 6.89 15.30 -16.48
CA THR A 88 6.95 16.20 -17.65
C THR A 88 7.96 15.73 -18.68
#